data_AF-A0A6J0MCL5-F1
#
_entry.id   AF-A0A6J0MCL5-F1
#
_cell.length_a   1.000
_cell.length_b   1.000
_cell.length_c   1.000
_cell.angle_alpha   90.00
_cell.angle_beta   90.00
_cell.angle_gamma   90.00
#
_symmetry.space_group_name_H-M   'P 1'
#
loop_
_entity.id
_entity.type
_entity.pdbx_description
1 polymer ?
#
loop_
_entity_poly.entity_id
_entity_poly.type
_entity_poly.pdbx_seq_one_letter_code
_entity_poly.pdbx_strand_id
1 'polypeptide(L)'
;MAFTDDLPPQLAKDVKRRSKKRRSVKSKDVEVLVSVATRAAHIARDKGFHVVSPEAIRCVDVLRMMRSMPLTPRLITKTNVLRSLQFLATNGNPKIRSESKSVLYHLKGVLASS
;
A
#
# COMPACT_ATOMS: atom_id res chain seq x y z
N MET A 1 -52.19 22.08 24.26
CA MET A 1 -50.74 22.19 24.55
C MET A 1 -50.00 21.41 23.48
N ALA A 2 -49.37 22.13 22.55
CA ALA A 2 -48.62 21.55 21.44
C ALA A 2 -47.18 21.29 21.91
N PHE A 3 -46.78 20.03 21.98
CA PHE A 3 -45.38 19.65 22.16
C PHE A 3 -44.72 19.71 20.78
N THR A 4 -43.96 20.77 20.54
CA THR A 4 -43.14 20.91 19.35
C THR A 4 -41.96 19.93 19.44
N ASP A 5 -41.93 19.05 18.45
CA ASP A 5 -40.87 18.11 18.11
C ASP A 5 -39.57 18.90 17.83
N ASP A 6 -38.65 18.90 18.80
CA ASP A 6 -37.37 19.61 18.72
C ASP A 6 -36.23 18.60 18.44
N LEU A 7 -36.35 17.87 17.32
CA LEU A 7 -35.23 17.10 16.78
C LEU A 7 -34.41 17.98 15.84
N PRO A 8 -33.07 18.05 16.02
CA PRO A 8 -32.23 18.84 15.13
C PRO A 8 -32.23 18.24 13.72
N PRO A 9 -32.14 19.07 12.67
CA PRO A 9 -32.10 18.58 11.30
C PRO A 9 -30.86 17.69 11.08
N GLN A 10 -31.11 16.45 10.68
CA GLN A 10 -30.08 15.52 10.22
C GLN A 10 -29.36 16.15 9.02
N LEU A 11 -28.16 16.69 9.26
CA LEU A 11 -27.24 17.14 8.22
C LEU A 11 -26.76 15.89 7.46
N ALA A 12 -27.57 15.41 6.53
CA ALA A 12 -27.15 14.52 5.47
C ALA A 12 -26.15 15.29 4.59
N LYS A 13 -24.89 15.31 5.03
CA LYS A 13 -23.79 15.68 4.16
C LYS A 13 -23.70 14.54 3.15
N ASP A 14 -24.39 14.71 2.02
CA ASP A 14 -24.09 14.04 0.77
C ASP A 14 -22.63 14.34 0.42
N VAL A 15 -21.71 13.61 1.05
CA VAL A 15 -20.33 13.52 0.62
C VAL A 15 -20.40 12.74 -0.67
N LYS A 16 -20.69 13.46 -1.75
CA LYS A 16 -20.58 13.03 -3.14
C LYS A 16 -19.17 12.46 -3.27
N ARG A 17 -19.04 11.15 -3.04
CA ARG A 17 -17.80 10.39 -3.12
C ARG A 17 -17.32 10.62 -4.54
N ARG A 18 -16.40 11.56 -4.68
CA ARG A 18 -15.81 11.94 -5.96
C ARG A 18 -15.27 10.65 -6.52
N SER A 19 -15.96 10.09 -7.51
CA SER A 19 -15.55 8.87 -8.19
C SER A 19 -14.29 9.25 -8.97
N LYS A 20 -13.16 9.20 -8.27
CA LYS A 20 -11.85 9.51 -8.82
C LYS A 20 -11.61 8.38 -9.80
N LYS A 21 -11.95 8.62 -11.09
CA LYS A 21 -11.75 7.71 -12.22
C LYS A 21 -10.42 7.00 -11.99
N ARG A 22 -10.46 5.73 -11.59
CA ARG A 22 -9.26 5.02 -11.14
C ARG A 22 -8.35 4.97 -12.34
N ARG A 23 -7.28 5.76 -12.31
CA ARG A 23 -6.27 5.74 -13.37
C ARG A 23 -5.79 4.29 -13.47
N SER A 24 -5.78 3.74 -14.68
CA SER A 24 -5.27 2.40 -14.89
C SER A 24 -3.80 2.36 -14.44
N VAL A 25 -3.48 1.39 -13.59
CA VAL A 25 -2.12 1.15 -13.15
C VAL A 25 -1.34 0.56 -14.32
N LYS A 26 -0.17 1.12 -14.62
CA LYS A 26 0.73 0.59 -15.66
C LYS A 26 1.88 -0.17 -15.01
N SER A 27 2.50 -1.09 -15.76
CA SER A 27 3.69 -1.83 -15.30
C SER A 27 4.81 -0.90 -14.82
N LYS A 28 5.04 0.21 -15.53
CA LYS A 28 6.03 1.23 -15.15
C LYS A 28 5.75 1.84 -13.77
N ASP A 29 4.48 2.06 -13.41
CA ASP A 29 4.12 2.61 -12.10
C ASP A 29 4.51 1.61 -10.99
N VAL A 30 4.25 0.32 -11.20
CA VAL A 30 4.63 -0.75 -10.28
C VAL A 30 6.15 -0.87 -10.14
N GLU A 31 6.87 -0.84 -11.26
CA GLU A 31 8.34 -0.89 -11.28
C GLU A 31 8.98 0.29 -10.55
N VAL A 32 8.43 1.50 -10.73
CA VAL A 32 8.88 2.69 -10.00
C VAL A 32 8.68 2.51 -8.48
N LEU A 33 7.50 2.05 -8.04
CA LEU A 33 7.25 1.82 -6.63
C LEU A 33 8.17 0.75 -6.04
N VAL A 34 8.39 -0.34 -6.77
CA VAL A 34 9.35 -1.39 -6.38
C VAL A 34 10.77 -0.83 -6.23
N SER A 35 11.21 0.00 -7.17
CA SER A 35 12.54 0.63 -7.13
C SER A 35 12.67 1.56 -5.93
N VAL A 36 11.67 2.41 -5.68
CA VAL A 36 11.65 3.32 -4.53
C VAL A 36 11.66 2.54 -3.22
N ALA A 37 10.83 1.50 -3.07
CA ALA A 37 10.78 0.68 -1.86
C ALA A 37 12.12 -0.03 -1.60
N THR A 38 12.73 -0.59 -2.65
CA THR A 38 14.01 -1.30 -2.56
C THR A 38 15.13 -0.36 -2.15
N ARG A 39 15.23 0.80 -2.79
CA ARG A 39 16.24 1.82 -2.44
C ARG A 39 16.06 2.32 -1.01
N ALA A 40 14.83 2.63 -0.61
CA ALA A 40 14.54 3.08 0.74
C ALA A 40 14.88 2.02 1.79
N ALA A 41 14.60 0.74 1.52
CA ALA A 41 14.94 -0.36 2.40
C ALA A 41 16.45 -0.56 2.57
N HIS A 42 17.24 -0.36 1.51
CA HIS A 42 18.70 -0.40 1.60
C HIS A 42 19.24 0.72 2.48
N ILE A 43 18.82 1.97 2.25
CA ILE A 43 19.28 3.11 3.06
C ILE A 43 18.85 2.93 4.52
N ALA A 44 17.64 2.45 4.78
CA ALA A 44 17.16 2.15 6.13
C ALA A 44 18.01 1.07 6.81
N ARG A 45 18.43 0.03 6.06
CA ARG A 45 19.29 -1.04 6.58
C ARG A 45 20.61 -0.49 7.11
N ASP A 46 21.20 0.47 6.40
CA ASP A 46 22.49 1.07 6.76
C ASP A 46 22.41 1.91 8.05
N LYS A 47 21.19 2.29 8.49
CA LYS A 47 20.96 2.98 9.77
C LYS A 47 20.79 2.03 10.96
N GLY A 48 20.64 0.72 10.72
CA GLY A 48 20.42 -0.30 11.73
C GLY A 48 19.01 -0.89 11.71
N PHE A 49 18.87 -2.08 12.28
CA PHE A 49 17.65 -2.89 12.14
C PHE A 49 16.47 -2.40 12.97
N HIS A 50 16.70 -1.85 14.16
CA HIS A 50 15.63 -1.42 15.06
C HIS A 50 15.44 0.10 15.10
N VAL A 51 15.96 0.80 14.08
CA VAL A 51 15.91 2.26 13.97
C VAL A 51 14.73 2.67 13.10
N VAL A 52 13.97 3.66 13.58
CA VAL A 52 12.94 4.34 12.81
C VAL A 52 13.61 5.45 12.00
N SER A 53 14.01 5.14 10.77
CA SER A 53 14.57 6.13 9.84
C SER A 53 13.49 6.70 8.89
N PRO A 54 13.69 7.91 8.34
CA PRO A 54 12.82 8.45 7.30
C PRO A 54 12.65 7.52 6.10
N GLU A 55 13.68 6.75 5.76
CA GLU A 55 13.66 5.78 4.66
C GLU A 55 12.89 4.52 5.03
N ALA A 56 12.94 4.09 6.29
CA ALA A 56 12.10 2.99 6.76
C ALA A 56 10.61 3.36 6.66
N ILE A 57 10.26 4.58 7.09
CA ILE A 57 8.89 5.13 6.97
C ILE A 57 8.49 5.19 5.49
N ARG A 58 9.33 5.77 4.63
CA ARG A 58 9.07 5.88 3.19
C ARG A 58 8.89 4.52 2.53
N CYS A 59 9.70 3.52 2.89
CA CYS A 59 9.57 2.16 2.38
C CYS A 59 8.19 1.59 2.75
N VAL A 60 7.78 1.71 4.01
CA VAL A 60 6.48 1.25 4.50
C VAL A 60 5.32 1.95 3.79
N ASP A 61 5.41 3.26 3.57
CA ASP A 61 4.36 4.00 2.87
C ASP A 61 4.20 3.56 1.42
N VAL A 62 5.31 3.29 0.73
CA VAL A 62 5.29 2.76 -0.64
C VAL A 62 4.69 1.35 -0.67
N LEU A 63 5.03 0.48 0.28
CA LEU A 63 4.43 -0.86 0.40
C LEU A 63 2.92 -0.77 0.61
N ARG A 64 2.44 0.15 1.46
CA ARG A 64 1.01 0.38 1.68
C ARG A 64 0.32 0.92 0.43
N MET A 65 0.97 1.82 -0.29
CA MET A 65 0.47 2.32 -1.57
C MET A 65 0.29 1.16 -2.55
N MET A 66 1.31 0.33 -2.72
CA MET A 66 1.25 -0.86 -3.60
C MET A 66 0.09 -1.80 -3.22
N ARG A 67 -0.13 -2.05 -1.92
CA ARG A 67 -1.26 -2.89 -1.45
C ARG A 67 -2.63 -2.30 -1.79
N SER A 68 -2.76 -0.98 -1.81
CA SER A 68 -4.02 -0.29 -2.13
C SER A 68 -4.30 -0.17 -3.64
N MET A 69 -3.30 -0.45 -4.48
CA MET A 69 -3.43 -0.34 -5.92
C MET A 69 -4.18 -1.56 -6.49
N PRO A 70 -5.05 -1.34 -7.51
CA PRO A 70 -5.70 -2.44 -8.21
C PRO A 70 -4.71 -3.12 -9.17
N LEU A 71 -3.81 -3.93 -8.63
CA LEU A 71 -2.86 -4.70 -9.43
C LEU A 71 -3.57 -5.92 -10.00
N THR A 72 -3.60 -6.02 -11.32
CA THR A 72 -4.15 -7.20 -12.00
C THR A 72 -3.13 -8.34 -11.99
N PRO A 73 -3.59 -9.60 -12.10
CA PRO A 73 -2.70 -10.77 -12.17
C PRO A 73 -1.64 -10.64 -13.25
N ARG A 74 -2.04 -10.15 -14.42
CA ARG A 74 -1.15 -9.86 -15.55
C ARG A 74 -0.05 -8.85 -15.21
N LEU A 75 -0.34 -7.82 -14.41
CA LEU A 75 0.68 -6.85 -13.99
C LEU A 75 1.62 -7.45 -12.95
N ILE A 76 1.10 -8.27 -12.03
CA ILE A 76 1.89 -8.95 -11.02
C ILE A 76 2.89 -9.91 -11.67
N THR A 77 2.46 -10.68 -12.67
CA THR A 77 3.33 -11.64 -13.37
C THR A 77 4.31 -11.00 -14.34
N LYS A 78 3.94 -9.87 -14.97
CA LYS A 78 4.80 -9.15 -15.92
C LYS A 78 5.93 -8.37 -15.23
N THR A 79 5.76 -8.01 -13.95
CA THR A 79 6.73 -7.19 -13.21
C THR A 79 7.51 -8.02 -12.20
N ASN A 80 8.65 -7.52 -11.75
CA ASN A 80 9.47 -8.18 -10.72
C ASN A 80 8.92 -7.98 -9.28
N VAL A 81 7.67 -7.52 -9.13
CA VAL A 81 7.11 -7.09 -7.85
C VAL A 81 7.16 -8.18 -6.78
N LEU A 82 6.83 -9.43 -7.13
CA LEU A 82 6.86 -10.54 -6.17
C LEU A 82 8.28 -10.85 -5.68
N ARG A 83 9.26 -10.87 -6.59
CA ARG A 83 10.66 -11.12 -6.25
C ARG A 83 11.20 -10.04 -5.33
N SER A 84 10.93 -8.77 -5.63
CA SER A 84 11.36 -7.65 -4.78
C SER A 84 10.69 -7.70 -3.41
N LEU A 85 9.39 -8.01 -3.33
CA LEU A 85 8.69 -8.16 -2.05
C LEU A 85 9.22 -9.34 -1.21
N GLN A 86 9.60 -10.45 -1.84
CA GLN A 86 10.25 -11.57 -1.15
C GLN A 86 11.58 -11.16 -0.53
N PHE A 87 12.39 -10.39 -1.26
CA PHE A 87 13.64 -9.82 -0.72
C PHE A 87 13.37 -8.85 0.44
N LEU A 88 12.39 -7.94 0.31
CA LEU A 88 12.05 -7.03 1.40
C LEU A 88 11.43 -7.73 2.61
N ALA A 89 10.79 -8.89 2.41
CA ALA A 89 10.25 -9.73 3.47
C ALA A 89 11.33 -10.44 4.33
N THR A 90 12.62 -10.32 3.99
CA THR A 90 13.75 -10.75 4.82
C THR A 90 14.53 -9.59 5.42
N ASN A 91 14.06 -8.35 5.28
CA ASN A 91 14.74 -7.16 5.79
C ASN A 91 14.93 -7.23 7.32
N GLY A 92 16.08 -6.72 7.80
CA GLY A 92 16.38 -6.66 9.23
C GLY A 92 15.44 -5.75 10.00
N ASN A 93 14.91 -4.69 9.36
CA ASN A 93 13.92 -3.84 9.96
C ASN A 93 12.57 -4.56 10.11
N PRO A 94 12.08 -4.78 11.35
CA PRO A 94 10.90 -5.61 11.59
C PRO A 94 9.63 -5.03 10.96
N LYS A 95 9.54 -3.70 10.83
CA LYS A 95 8.37 -3.04 10.24
C LYS A 95 8.34 -3.19 8.72
N ILE A 96 9.47 -2.95 8.05
CA ILE A 96 9.62 -3.19 6.60
C ILE A 96 9.31 -4.67 6.29
N ARG A 97 9.87 -5.58 7.09
CA ARG A 97 9.65 -7.02 6.94
C ARG A 97 8.18 -7.40 7.05
N SER A 98 7.51 -6.95 8.11
CA SER A 98 6.09 -7.25 8.36
C SER A 98 5.19 -6.72 7.25
N GLU A 99 5.36 -5.46 6.86
CA GLU A 99 4.55 -4.85 5.80
C GLU A 99 4.83 -5.52 4.45
N SER A 100 6.09 -5.84 4.13
CA SER A 100 6.45 -6.55 2.89
C SER A 100 5.79 -7.92 2.79
N LYS A 101 5.76 -8.69 3.89
CA LYS A 101 5.02 -9.96 3.97
C LYS A 101 3.53 -9.73 3.73
N SER A 102 2.93 -8.71 4.34
CA SER A 102 1.52 -8.37 4.13
C SER A 102 1.19 -8.09 2.66
N VAL A 103 2.01 -7.28 1.98
CA VAL A 103 1.82 -7.02 0.53
C VAL A 103 2.01 -8.30 -0.28
N LEU A 104 3.04 -9.10 0.03
CA LEU A 104 3.31 -10.35 -0.68
C LEU A 104 2.13 -11.33 -0.58
N TYR A 105 1.56 -11.51 0.61
CA TYR A 105 0.38 -12.37 0.79
C TYR A 105 -0.84 -11.83 0.05
N HIS A 106 -1.06 -10.51 0.08
CA HIS A 106 -2.15 -9.89 -0.66
C HIS A 106 -2.03 -10.18 -2.17
N LEU A 107 -0.86 -9.96 -2.77
CA LEU A 107 -0.66 -10.18 -4.21
C LEU A 107 -0.74 -11.67 -4.58
N LYS A 108 -0.28 -12.58 -3.71
CA LYS A 108 -0.49 -14.03 -3.91
C LYS A 108 -1.97 -14.39 -3.89
N GLY A 109 -2.75 -13.78 -3.00
CA GLY A 109 -4.21 -13.94 -2.97
C GLY A 109 -4.87 -13.49 -4.27
N VAL A 110 -4.45 -12.34 -4.81
CA VAL A 110 -4.93 -11.85 -6.12
C VAL A 110 -4.64 -12.86 -7.23
N LEU A 111 -3.44 -13.46 -7.26
CA LEU A 111 -3.09 -14.48 -8.25
C LEU A 111 -3.88 -15.78 -8.09
N ALA A 112 -4.21 -16.18 -6.86
CA ALA A 112 -4.97 -17.40 -6.59
C ALA A 112 -6.47 -17.25 -6.92
N SER A 113 -6.99 -16.02 -6.94
CA SER A 113 -8.39 -15.73 -7.28
C SER A 113 -8.61 -15.43 -8.77
N SER A 114 -7.62 -15.74 -9.63
CA SER A 114 -7.59 -15.39 -11.06
C SER A 114 -7.95 -16.53 -11.97
#